data_AF-A0A093D1C4-F1
#
_entry.id   AF-A0A093D1C4-F1
#
_cell.length_a   1.000
_cell.length_b   1.000
_cell.length_c   1.000
_cell.angle_alpha   90.00
_cell.angle_beta   90.00
_cell.angle_gamma   90.00
#
_symmetry.space_group_name_H-M   'P 1'
#
loop_
_entity.id
_entity.type
_entity.pdbx_description
1 polymer ?
#
loop_
_entity_poly.entity_id
_entity_poly.type
_entity_poly.pdbx_seq_one_letter_code
_entity_poly.pdbx_strand_id
1 'polypeptide(L)'
;LGSLFSCYCSAQVTQAIWDGYLQQADPFFIYFLMLIILVNAKDVILAQESDKEEMIKFLETSPANLDLEDIEDLFSLAQYYCSKTPASFRKDNHSLFGSSLLGLKDDDTDLSQALCLAVSVSEILQANQQQEGVRFFVVDCRPAEQYNAGHLSTAFHLDSDLMLQNPSEFAQSVKSLLEAQKQSIESGSVAGGEHLCFMGSGREEEDMYMNMVLAHFLQKNKEYVSIAKGGFMALQQHLADINVEGPENGYGHWIASTSGSRSSINSSVDGDSPNGSSDGKGVKSLVNKMTVALKTKSVNVKEKVISFIENTSTPVDRHVSSSDRVGKPYRGVKPVFSIGDEEEYDTGTVE
;
A
#
# COMPACT_ATOMS: atom_id res chain seq x y z
N LEU A 1 -11.72 -8.82 -20.60
CA LEU A 1 -10.48 -9.65 -20.62
C LEU A 1 -10.41 -10.59 -21.84
N GLY A 2 -11.29 -11.60 -21.97
CA GLY A 2 -11.12 -12.69 -22.96
C GLY A 2 -11.05 -12.29 -24.44
N SER A 3 -11.59 -11.14 -24.83
CA SER A 3 -11.55 -10.63 -26.20
C SER A 3 -10.58 -9.46 -26.42
N LEU A 4 -9.86 -9.02 -25.37
CA LEU A 4 -9.05 -7.79 -25.39
C LEU A 4 -9.83 -6.61 -26.01
N PHE A 5 -11.05 -6.40 -25.52
CA PHE A 5 -12.03 -5.39 -25.92
C PHE A 5 -12.65 -5.50 -27.33
N SER A 6 -12.14 -6.37 -28.20
CA SER A 6 -12.64 -6.54 -29.58
C SER A 6 -14.12 -6.94 -29.69
N CYS A 7 -14.72 -7.46 -28.61
CA CYS A 7 -16.14 -7.80 -28.55
C CYS A 7 -17.06 -6.57 -28.49
N TYR A 8 -16.57 -5.44 -28.01
CA TYR A 8 -17.38 -4.23 -27.75
C TYR A 8 -16.89 -3.02 -28.54
N CYS A 9 -15.58 -2.86 -28.71
CA CYS A 9 -15.00 -1.73 -29.42
C CYS A 9 -15.21 -1.84 -30.95
N SER A 10 -15.21 -0.70 -31.63
CA SER A 10 -15.18 -0.67 -33.10
C SER A 10 -13.89 -1.28 -33.63
N ALA A 11 -13.87 -1.71 -34.90
CA ALA A 11 -12.68 -2.34 -35.50
C ALA A 11 -11.46 -1.40 -35.49
N GLN A 12 -11.67 -0.11 -35.73
CA GLN A 12 -10.59 0.89 -35.75
C GLN A 12 -9.98 1.09 -34.37
N VAL A 13 -10.83 1.23 -33.35
CA VAL A 13 -10.39 1.36 -31.95
C VAL A 13 -9.72 0.09 -31.46
N THR A 14 -10.29 -1.08 -31.77
CA THR A 14 -9.70 -2.38 -31.44
C THR A 14 -8.29 -2.50 -32.03
N GLN A 15 -8.13 -2.13 -33.31
CA GLN A 15 -6.82 -2.15 -33.96
C GLN A 15 -5.82 -1.23 -33.24
N ALA A 16 -6.21 0.02 -32.93
CA ALA A 16 -5.33 0.95 -32.21
C ALA A 16 -4.92 0.44 -30.82
N ILE A 17 -5.86 -0.14 -30.06
CA ILE A 17 -5.57 -0.78 -28.77
C ILE A 17 -4.62 -1.95 -28.96
N TRP A 18 -4.85 -2.81 -29.95
CA TRP A 18 -4.02 -3.98 -30.20
C TRP A 18 -2.62 -3.60 -30.68
N ASP A 19 -2.48 -2.56 -31.50
CA ASP A 19 -1.18 -2.04 -31.94
C ASP A 19 -0.34 -1.64 -30.72
N GLY A 20 -0.89 -0.82 -29.82
CA GLY A 20 -0.22 -0.42 -28.58
C GLY A 20 0.05 -1.59 -27.62
N TYR A 21 -0.94 -2.46 -27.42
CA TYR A 21 -0.85 -3.58 -26.49
C TYR A 21 0.20 -4.61 -26.91
N LEU A 22 0.20 -4.99 -28.20
CA LEU A 22 1.16 -5.94 -28.75
C LEU A 22 2.57 -5.35 -28.82
N GLN A 23 2.70 -4.04 -29.07
CA GLN A 23 3.99 -3.36 -29.01
C GLN A 23 4.55 -3.31 -27.58
N GLN A 24 3.71 -3.07 -26.58
CA GLN A 24 4.12 -3.04 -25.17
C GLN A 24 4.47 -4.43 -24.63
N ALA A 25 3.85 -5.49 -25.15
CA ALA A 25 4.15 -6.89 -24.85
C ALA A 25 4.13 -7.23 -23.35
N ASP A 26 3.20 -6.63 -22.59
CA ASP A 26 2.98 -6.91 -21.17
C ASP A 26 1.60 -7.56 -20.95
N PRO A 27 1.54 -8.86 -20.58
CA PRO A 27 0.27 -9.58 -20.36
C PRO A 27 -0.61 -8.97 -19.27
N PHE A 28 -0.04 -8.25 -18.30
CA PHE A 28 -0.79 -7.66 -17.19
C PHE A 28 -1.32 -6.27 -17.54
N PHE A 29 -0.89 -5.68 -18.65
CA PHE A 29 -1.28 -4.32 -18.99
C PHE A 29 -2.79 -4.17 -19.22
N ILE A 30 -3.46 -5.27 -19.58
CA ILE A 30 -4.90 -5.32 -19.79
C ILE A 30 -5.68 -4.98 -18.52
N TYR A 31 -5.15 -5.31 -17.33
CA TYR A 31 -5.81 -4.96 -16.07
C TYR A 31 -5.82 -3.44 -15.85
N PHE A 32 -4.75 -2.75 -16.24
CA PHE A 32 -4.70 -1.29 -16.14
C PHE A 32 -5.61 -0.64 -17.18
N LEU A 33 -5.66 -1.15 -18.42
CA LEU A 33 -6.61 -0.66 -19.42
C LEU A 33 -8.07 -0.84 -18.95
N MET A 34 -8.42 -2.01 -18.40
CA MET A 34 -9.75 -2.25 -17.82
C MET A 34 -10.03 -1.33 -16.63
N LEU A 35 -9.03 -1.08 -15.77
CA LEU A 35 -9.15 -0.18 -14.63
C LEU A 35 -9.50 1.24 -15.08
N ILE A 36 -8.84 1.78 -16.11
CA ILE A 36 -9.14 3.14 -16.61
C ILE A 36 -10.58 3.23 -17.12
N ILE A 37 -11.04 2.23 -17.87
CA ILE A 37 -12.44 2.20 -18.35
C ILE A 37 -13.42 2.18 -17.17
N LEU A 38 -13.13 1.40 -16.12
CA LEU A 38 -13.95 1.35 -14.92
C LEU A 38 -13.91 2.67 -14.12
N VAL A 39 -12.74 3.27 -13.95
CA VAL A 39 -12.56 4.54 -13.24
C VAL A 39 -13.28 5.67 -13.96
N ASN A 40 -13.28 5.68 -15.30
CA ASN A 40 -14.04 6.68 -16.07
C ASN A 40 -15.56 6.59 -15.82
N ALA A 41 -16.05 5.39 -15.49
CA ALA A 41 -17.45 5.18 -15.13
C ALA A 41 -17.76 5.42 -13.64
N LYS A 42 -16.75 5.71 -12.80
CA LYS A 42 -16.87 5.82 -11.32
C LYS A 42 -18.02 6.72 -10.88
N ASP A 43 -18.10 7.94 -11.40
CA ASP A 43 -19.10 8.92 -10.98
C ASP A 43 -20.53 8.44 -11.29
N VAL A 44 -20.70 7.74 -12.42
CA VAL A 44 -21.99 7.17 -12.81
C VAL A 44 -22.35 5.99 -11.89
N ILE A 45 -21.39 5.10 -11.61
CA ILE A 45 -21.58 3.94 -10.74
C ILE A 45 -21.99 4.38 -9.33
N LEU A 46 -21.33 5.42 -8.78
CA LEU A 46 -21.59 5.88 -7.42
C LEU A 46 -22.86 6.74 -7.30
N ALA A 47 -23.26 7.44 -8.37
CA ALA A 47 -24.45 8.29 -8.36
C ALA A 47 -25.75 7.54 -8.68
N GLN A 48 -25.67 6.45 -9.45
CA GLN A 48 -26.86 5.76 -9.93
C GLN A 48 -27.31 4.67 -8.96
N GLU A 49 -28.49 4.85 -8.36
CA GLU A 49 -29.22 3.79 -7.67
C GLU A 49 -30.00 2.95 -8.70
N SER A 50 -29.29 2.29 -9.62
CA SER A 50 -29.88 1.34 -10.58
C SER A 50 -29.91 -0.08 -10.03
N ASP A 51 -30.72 -0.94 -10.66
CA ASP A 51 -30.63 -2.36 -10.38
C ASP A 51 -29.27 -2.94 -10.81
N LYS A 52 -28.93 -4.10 -10.23
CA LYS A 52 -27.63 -4.73 -10.44
C LYS A 52 -27.42 -5.11 -11.91
N GLU A 53 -28.45 -5.60 -12.58
CA GLU A 53 -28.41 -6.10 -13.95
C GLU A 53 -28.20 -4.97 -14.97
N GLU A 54 -28.85 -3.82 -14.79
CA GLU A 54 -28.66 -2.61 -15.58
C GLU A 54 -27.24 -2.07 -15.41
N MET A 55 -26.73 -2.04 -14.17
CA MET A 55 -25.35 -1.62 -13.90
C MET A 55 -24.33 -2.54 -14.59
N ILE A 56 -24.54 -3.86 -14.54
CA ILE A 56 -23.67 -4.82 -15.24
C ILE A 56 -23.70 -4.57 -16.75
N LYS A 57 -24.88 -4.39 -17.34
CA LYS A 57 -25.02 -4.14 -18.78
C LYS A 57 -24.37 -2.82 -19.21
N PHE A 58 -24.49 -1.78 -18.38
CA PHE A 58 -23.79 -0.51 -18.59
C PHE A 58 -22.27 -0.70 -18.58
N LEU A 59 -21.72 -1.41 -17.59
CA LEU A 59 -20.29 -1.66 -17.48
C LEU A 59 -19.76 -2.55 -18.63
N GLU A 60 -20.49 -3.59 -19.01
CA GLU A 60 -20.13 -4.45 -20.14
C GLU A 60 -20.00 -3.67 -21.45
N THR A 61 -20.88 -2.70 -21.68
CA THR A 61 -20.91 -1.90 -22.93
C THR A 61 -20.04 -0.64 -22.86
N SER A 62 -19.48 -0.30 -21.70
CA SER A 62 -18.65 0.89 -21.51
C SER A 62 -17.45 1.00 -22.49
N PRO A 63 -16.73 -0.08 -22.84
CA PRO A 63 -15.65 0.00 -23.84
C PRO A 63 -16.10 0.40 -25.25
N ALA A 64 -17.39 0.24 -25.58
CA ALA A 64 -17.92 0.60 -26.89
C ALA A 64 -17.98 2.12 -27.10
N ASN A 65 -17.87 2.91 -26.03
CA ASN A 65 -17.90 4.37 -26.06
C ASN A 65 -16.52 5.00 -26.33
N LEU A 66 -15.46 4.19 -26.50
CA LEU A 66 -14.13 4.70 -26.83
C LEU A 66 -14.05 5.09 -28.30
N ASP A 67 -13.46 6.25 -28.56
CA ASP A 67 -13.09 6.74 -29.89
C ASP A 67 -11.58 6.65 -30.13
N LEU A 68 -11.15 6.79 -31.39
CA LEU A 68 -9.73 6.70 -31.76
C LEU A 68 -8.85 7.75 -31.07
N GLU A 69 -9.42 8.91 -30.76
CA GLU A 69 -8.71 10.00 -30.08
C GLU A 69 -8.46 9.71 -28.60
N ASP A 70 -9.19 8.77 -27.99
CA ASP A 70 -9.08 8.44 -26.57
C ASP A 70 -7.92 7.47 -26.27
N ILE A 71 -7.38 6.80 -27.30
CA ILE A 71 -6.48 5.65 -27.11
C ILE A 71 -5.12 6.07 -26.53
N GLU A 72 -4.61 7.24 -26.93
CA GLU A 72 -3.36 7.77 -26.38
C GLU A 72 -3.48 8.06 -24.88
N ASP A 73 -4.57 8.70 -24.47
CA ASP A 73 -4.84 9.03 -23.06
C ASP A 73 -5.12 7.76 -22.25
N LEU A 74 -5.86 6.79 -22.82
CA LEU A 74 -6.12 5.49 -22.19
C LEU A 74 -4.81 4.77 -21.83
N PHE A 75 -3.85 4.71 -22.77
CA PHE A 75 -2.55 4.08 -22.53
C PHE A 75 -1.70 4.87 -21.54
N SER A 76 -1.70 6.21 -21.65
CA SER A 76 -0.93 7.07 -20.74
C SER A 76 -1.42 6.96 -19.30
N LEU A 77 -2.74 6.96 -19.09
CA LEU A 77 -3.35 6.74 -17.78
C LEU A 77 -3.09 5.32 -17.25
N ALA A 78 -3.22 4.30 -18.10
CA ALA A 78 -2.92 2.92 -17.71
C ALA A 78 -1.44 2.77 -17.29
N GLN A 79 -0.51 3.43 -17.99
CA GLN A 79 0.91 3.48 -17.60
C GLN A 79 1.12 4.23 -16.29
N TYR A 80 0.40 5.33 -16.04
CA TYR A 80 0.44 6.05 -14.77
C TYR A 80 0.03 5.15 -13.60
N TYR A 81 -1.14 4.50 -13.67
CA TYR A 81 -1.59 3.57 -12.62
C TYR A 81 -0.65 2.38 -12.46
N CYS A 82 -0.11 1.85 -13.56
CA CYS A 82 0.94 0.84 -13.52
C CYS A 82 2.17 1.32 -12.75
N SER A 83 2.64 2.55 -12.96
CA SER A 83 3.84 3.09 -12.30
C SER A 83 3.66 3.27 -10.78
N LYS A 84 2.40 3.35 -10.34
CA LYS A 84 1.96 3.43 -8.95
C LYS A 84 1.47 2.09 -8.40
N THR A 85 1.77 0.96 -9.05
CA THR A 85 1.36 -0.38 -8.60
C THR A 85 2.58 -1.23 -8.25
N PRO A 86 2.60 -1.91 -7.08
CA PRO A 86 3.70 -2.82 -6.70
C PRO A 86 4.05 -3.84 -7.79
N ALA A 87 5.34 -4.08 -8.00
CA ALA A 87 5.83 -5.04 -8.98
C ALA A 87 5.38 -6.48 -8.68
N SER A 88 5.09 -6.79 -7.41
CA SER A 88 4.52 -8.05 -6.95
C SER A 88 3.21 -8.38 -7.66
N PHE A 89 2.40 -7.38 -8.07
CA PHE A 89 1.19 -7.60 -8.86
C PHE A 89 1.46 -8.43 -10.12
N ARG A 90 2.59 -8.17 -10.80
CA ARG A 90 3.01 -8.95 -11.97
C ARG A 90 3.75 -10.21 -11.53
N LYS A 91 4.87 -10.03 -10.82
CA LYS A 91 5.85 -11.09 -10.56
C LYS A 91 5.23 -12.31 -9.88
N ASP A 92 4.33 -12.09 -8.93
CA ASP A 92 3.77 -13.15 -8.10
C ASP A 92 2.53 -13.79 -8.75
N ASN A 93 2.05 -13.25 -9.88
CA ASN A 93 0.87 -13.74 -10.59
C ASN A 93 1.19 -14.23 -12.01
N HIS A 94 2.47 -14.40 -12.37
CA HIS A 94 2.87 -14.88 -13.71
C HIS A 94 2.21 -16.21 -14.11
N SER A 95 1.84 -17.06 -13.14
CA SER A 95 1.12 -18.31 -13.37
C SER A 95 -0.27 -18.13 -14.01
N LEU A 96 -0.88 -16.94 -13.90
CA LEU A 96 -2.14 -16.59 -14.58
C LEU A 96 -2.00 -16.60 -16.11
N PHE A 97 -0.80 -16.29 -16.61
CA PHE A 97 -0.49 -16.27 -18.04
C PHE A 97 0.69 -17.21 -18.32
N GLY A 98 0.40 -18.50 -18.50
CA GLY A 98 1.43 -19.47 -18.80
C GLY A 98 1.00 -20.90 -18.49
N SER A 99 1.99 -21.75 -18.22
CA SER A 99 1.71 -23.11 -17.79
C SER A 99 1.30 -23.13 -16.32
N SER A 100 0.15 -23.72 -16.02
CA SER A 100 -0.32 -23.94 -14.64
C SER A 100 0.67 -24.75 -13.78
N LEU A 101 1.60 -25.49 -14.40
CA LEU A 101 2.66 -26.22 -13.70
C LEU A 101 3.68 -25.29 -13.00
N LEU A 102 3.80 -24.03 -13.43
CA LEU A 102 4.66 -23.04 -12.78
C LEU A 102 4.09 -22.55 -11.45
N GLY A 103 2.77 -22.63 -11.25
CA GLY A 103 2.08 -22.19 -10.03
C GLY A 103 2.12 -23.20 -8.88
N LEU A 104 2.54 -24.45 -9.11
CA LEU A 104 2.55 -25.53 -8.11
C LEU A 104 3.56 -25.31 -6.95
N LYS A 105 4.36 -24.24 -6.99
CA LYS A 105 5.30 -23.88 -5.91
C LYS A 105 4.72 -22.82 -4.97
N ASP A 106 3.65 -22.14 -5.37
CA ASP A 106 2.99 -21.05 -4.63
C ASP A 106 1.61 -21.50 -4.13
N ASP A 107 1.51 -22.71 -3.57
CA ASP A 107 0.26 -23.34 -3.12
C ASP A 107 -0.52 -22.51 -2.07
N ASP A 108 0.12 -21.53 -1.44
CA ASP A 108 -0.47 -20.76 -0.33
C ASP A 108 -1.21 -19.47 -0.74
N THR A 109 -1.20 -19.05 -2.02
CA THR A 109 -1.81 -17.77 -2.42
C THR A 109 -3.10 -17.95 -3.24
N ASP A 110 -4.22 -18.13 -2.54
CA ASP A 110 -5.55 -18.13 -3.15
C ASP A 110 -6.08 -16.69 -3.31
N LEU A 111 -6.07 -16.17 -4.55
CA LEU A 111 -6.62 -14.84 -4.87
C LEU A 111 -8.10 -14.69 -4.47
N SER A 112 -8.86 -15.78 -4.35
CA SER A 112 -10.26 -15.73 -3.94
C SER A 112 -10.46 -15.41 -2.45
N GLN A 113 -9.42 -15.61 -1.63
CA GLN A 113 -9.43 -15.33 -0.19
C GLN A 113 -8.72 -14.02 0.17
N ALA A 114 -8.07 -13.37 -0.80
CA ALA A 114 -7.31 -12.15 -0.58
C ALA A 114 -8.23 -10.93 -0.32
N LEU A 115 -8.02 -10.23 0.81
CA LEU A 115 -8.71 -8.94 1.09
C LEU A 115 -8.09 -7.76 0.34
N CYS A 116 -6.79 -7.81 0.08
CA CYS A 116 -6.02 -6.77 -0.59
C CYS A 116 -4.82 -7.37 -1.33
N LEU A 117 -4.06 -6.53 -2.03
CA LEU A 117 -2.89 -6.98 -2.79
C LEU A 117 -1.78 -7.47 -1.84
N ALA A 118 -1.25 -8.67 -2.10
CA ALA A 118 -0.07 -9.18 -1.42
C ALA A 118 1.22 -8.67 -2.07
N VAL A 119 2.20 -8.27 -1.25
CA VAL A 119 3.50 -7.74 -1.69
C VAL A 119 4.62 -8.61 -1.13
N SER A 120 5.55 -9.01 -1.99
CA SER A 120 6.70 -9.81 -1.58
C SER A 120 7.66 -9.04 -0.67
N VAL A 121 8.24 -9.72 0.33
CA VAL A 121 9.23 -9.12 1.24
C VAL A 121 10.48 -8.62 0.51
N SER A 122 10.86 -9.27 -0.59
CA SER A 122 11.97 -8.84 -1.45
C SER A 122 11.70 -7.46 -2.06
N GLU A 123 10.47 -7.20 -2.53
CA GLU A 123 10.10 -5.88 -3.03
C GLU A 123 10.10 -4.83 -1.93
N ILE A 124 9.52 -5.12 -0.75
CA ILE A 124 9.49 -4.18 0.39
C ILE A 124 10.90 -3.69 0.73
N LEU A 125 11.87 -4.60 0.80
CA LEU A 125 13.27 -4.26 1.13
C LEU A 125 13.98 -3.47 0.03
N GLN A 126 13.67 -3.72 -1.25
CA GLN A 126 14.33 -3.06 -2.38
C GLN A 126 13.70 -1.70 -2.69
N ALA A 127 12.37 -1.60 -2.66
CA ALA A 127 11.61 -0.42 -3.05
C ALA A 127 11.98 0.81 -2.20
N ASN A 128 12.16 0.63 -0.89
CA ASN A 128 12.49 1.72 0.02
C ASN A 128 13.94 2.21 -0.09
N GLN A 129 14.80 1.50 -0.83
CA GLN A 129 16.17 1.95 -1.14
C GLN A 129 16.23 2.82 -2.40
N GLN A 130 15.19 2.80 -3.22
CA GLN A 130 15.10 3.59 -4.45
C GLN A 130 14.48 4.96 -4.17
N GLN A 131 14.92 5.99 -4.87
CA GLN A 131 14.37 7.35 -4.72
C GLN A 131 13.09 7.57 -5.54
N GLU A 132 12.91 6.83 -6.62
CA GLU A 132 11.75 6.94 -7.51
C GLU A 132 11.00 5.61 -7.57
N GLY A 133 9.67 5.69 -7.71
CA GLY A 133 8.79 4.53 -7.81
C GLY A 133 7.90 4.32 -6.59
N VAL A 134 7.32 3.12 -6.51
CA VAL A 134 6.48 2.66 -5.39
C VAL A 134 7.37 2.52 -4.15
N ARG A 135 6.96 3.14 -3.03
CA ARG A 135 7.60 2.99 -1.72
C ARG A 135 6.57 2.63 -0.65
N PHE A 136 7.01 1.85 0.34
CA PHE A 136 6.13 1.27 1.36
C PHE A 136 6.39 1.87 2.74
N PHE A 137 5.33 2.33 3.38
CA PHE A 137 5.29 2.54 4.82
C PHE A 137 4.84 1.23 5.47
N VAL A 138 5.80 0.53 6.09
CA VAL A 138 5.57 -0.81 6.67
C VAL A 138 4.96 -0.67 8.06
N VAL A 139 3.88 -1.42 8.31
CA VAL A 139 3.17 -1.45 9.59
C VAL A 139 3.25 -2.87 10.15
N ASP A 140 4.00 -3.05 11.24
CA ASP A 140 4.07 -4.33 11.96
C ASP A 140 2.85 -4.44 12.89
N CYS A 141 1.99 -5.41 12.60
CA CYS A 141 0.72 -5.60 13.30
C CYS A 141 0.79 -6.60 14.44
N ARG A 142 1.95 -7.22 14.67
CA ARG A 142 2.08 -8.30 15.66
C ARG A 142 1.96 -7.76 17.09
N PRO A 143 1.64 -8.63 18.06
CA PRO A 143 1.65 -8.25 19.47
C PRO A 143 2.98 -7.61 19.89
N ALA A 144 2.92 -6.68 20.85
CA ALA A 144 4.10 -5.95 21.31
C ALA A 144 5.29 -6.84 21.71
N GLU A 145 5.05 -8.02 22.29
CA GLU A 145 6.12 -8.96 22.65
C GLU A 145 6.90 -9.44 21.42
N GLN A 146 6.20 -9.82 20.34
CA GLN A 146 6.83 -10.29 19.10
C GLN A 146 7.58 -9.16 18.39
N TYR A 147 6.98 -7.96 18.32
CA TYR A 147 7.63 -6.77 17.77
C TYR A 147 8.94 -6.46 18.52
N ASN A 148 8.90 -6.46 19.85
CA ASN A 148 10.05 -6.15 20.70
C ASN A 148 11.16 -7.23 20.67
N ALA A 149 10.81 -8.48 20.37
CA ALA A 149 11.77 -9.56 20.16
C ALA A 149 12.59 -9.34 18.88
N GLY A 150 11.96 -8.85 17.81
CA GLY A 150 12.62 -8.44 16.58
C GLY A 150 11.62 -7.94 15.54
N HIS A 151 11.92 -6.82 14.88
CA HIS A 151 11.07 -6.20 13.85
C HIS A 151 11.90 -5.51 12.77
N LEU A 152 11.27 -5.18 11.64
CA LEU A 152 11.89 -4.36 10.61
C LEU A 152 12.13 -2.94 11.17
N SER A 153 13.37 -2.45 11.12
CA SER A 153 13.80 -1.20 11.77
C SER A 153 13.08 0.07 11.30
N THR A 154 12.46 0.01 10.12
CA THR A 154 11.67 1.11 9.54
C THR A 154 10.16 0.95 9.74
N ALA A 155 9.70 -0.11 10.40
CA ALA A 155 8.27 -0.39 10.55
C ALA A 155 7.65 0.37 11.74
N PHE A 156 6.47 0.92 11.50
CA PHE A 156 5.61 1.44 12.57
C PHE A 156 4.88 0.29 13.26
N HIS A 157 4.81 0.28 14.59
CA HIS A 157 4.11 -0.75 15.35
C HIS A 157 2.64 -0.38 15.56
N LEU A 158 1.72 -1.25 15.13
CA LEU A 158 0.29 -1.14 15.38
C LEU A 158 -0.22 -2.47 15.94
N ASP A 159 -0.21 -2.63 17.27
CA ASP A 159 -0.63 -3.87 17.91
C ASP A 159 -2.09 -4.22 17.55
N SER A 160 -2.30 -5.33 16.83
CA SER A 160 -3.62 -5.75 16.37
C SER A 160 -4.58 -6.10 17.51
N ASP A 161 -4.06 -6.51 18.67
CA ASP A 161 -4.89 -6.90 19.82
C ASP A 161 -5.66 -5.70 20.40
N LEU A 162 -5.12 -4.49 20.23
CA LEU A 162 -5.77 -3.25 20.66
C LEU A 162 -7.12 -3.05 19.98
N MET A 163 -7.32 -3.58 18.77
CA MET A 163 -8.56 -3.40 18.03
C MET A 163 -9.79 -3.95 18.78
N LEU A 164 -9.62 -5.04 19.53
CA LEU A 164 -10.69 -5.64 20.34
C LEU A 164 -10.57 -5.27 21.82
N GLN A 165 -9.34 -5.19 22.34
CA GLN A 165 -9.11 -4.98 23.78
C GLN A 165 -9.26 -3.52 24.19
N ASN A 166 -8.80 -2.59 23.35
CA ASN A 166 -8.87 -1.15 23.64
C ASN A 166 -9.04 -0.32 22.35
N PRO A 167 -10.26 -0.26 21.77
CA PRO A 167 -10.51 0.44 20.50
C PRO A 167 -10.12 1.91 20.50
N SER A 168 -10.16 2.57 21.66
CA SER A 168 -9.75 3.97 21.79
C SER A 168 -8.25 4.18 21.58
N GLU A 169 -7.44 3.26 22.10
CA GLU A 169 -5.98 3.27 21.94
C GLU A 169 -5.57 2.84 20.53
N PHE A 170 -6.30 1.88 19.94
CA PHE A 170 -6.16 1.53 18.54
C PHE A 170 -6.41 2.74 17.63
N ALA A 171 -7.50 3.49 17.84
CA ALA A 171 -7.80 4.69 17.06
C ALA A 171 -6.72 5.78 17.18
N GLN A 172 -6.17 5.98 18.38
CA GLN A 172 -5.05 6.90 18.60
C GLN A 172 -3.76 6.43 17.89
N SER A 173 -3.52 5.12 17.89
CA SER A 173 -2.38 4.51 17.19
C SER A 173 -2.50 4.66 15.68
N VAL A 174 -3.70 4.46 15.11
CA VAL A 174 -3.99 4.71 13.68
C VAL A 174 -3.77 6.19 13.31
N LYS A 175 -4.19 7.13 14.16
CA LYS A 175 -3.90 8.56 13.93
C LYS A 175 -2.40 8.83 13.92
N SER A 176 -1.67 8.26 14.88
CA SER A 176 -0.22 8.42 15.00
C SER A 176 0.53 7.78 13.83
N LEU A 177 0.01 6.65 13.31
CA LEU A 177 0.52 5.95 12.13
C LEU A 177 0.46 6.83 10.89
N LEU A 178 -0.70 7.43 10.61
CA LEU A 178 -0.88 8.27 9.42
C LEU A 178 -0.05 9.56 9.49
N GLU A 179 0.09 10.13 10.69
CA GLU A 179 0.98 11.28 10.91
C GLU A 179 2.45 10.90 10.71
N ALA A 180 2.88 9.75 11.23
CA ALA A 180 4.24 9.24 11.04
C ALA A 180 4.53 8.93 9.56
N GLN A 181 3.56 8.39 8.83
CA GLN A 181 3.66 8.19 7.38
C GLN A 181 3.89 9.51 6.66
N LYS A 182 3.04 10.52 6.93
CA LYS A 182 3.16 11.85 6.33
C LYS A 182 4.53 12.48 6.57
N GLN A 183 4.98 12.50 7.84
CA GLN A 183 6.29 13.05 8.20
C GLN A 183 7.46 12.27 7.56
N SER A 184 7.34 10.95 7.45
CA SER A 184 8.37 10.10 6.84
C SER A 184 8.49 10.30 5.33
N ILE A 185 7.38 10.62 4.66
CA ILE A 185 7.34 11.01 3.24
C ILE A 185 7.94 12.41 3.06
N GLU A 186 7.48 13.40 3.81
CA GLU A 186 7.96 14.80 3.72
C GLU A 186 9.46 14.93 3.99
N SER A 187 10.00 14.12 4.90
CA SER A 187 11.44 14.08 5.21
C SER A 187 12.28 13.28 4.20
N GLY A 188 11.65 12.56 3.27
CA GLY A 188 12.36 11.68 2.32
C GLY A 188 13.09 10.52 3.01
N SER A 189 12.63 10.10 4.19
CA SER A 189 13.28 9.01 4.94
C SER A 189 13.12 7.65 4.25
N VAL A 190 13.98 6.69 4.61
CA VAL A 190 13.89 5.29 4.14
C VAL A 190 12.60 4.61 4.59
N ALA A 191 12.02 5.03 5.72
CA ALA A 191 10.76 4.50 6.22
C ALA A 191 9.52 5.09 5.50
N GLY A 192 9.68 6.20 4.78
CA GLY A 192 8.58 6.86 4.11
C GLY A 192 8.08 6.08 2.89
N GLY A 193 6.77 6.03 2.70
CA GLY A 193 6.17 5.46 1.51
C GLY A 193 4.68 5.78 1.42
N GLU A 194 4.19 6.05 0.21
CA GLU A 194 2.75 6.30 -0.03
C GLU A 194 1.92 5.03 0.20
N HIS A 195 2.50 3.85 -0.04
CA HIS A 195 1.80 2.57 0.07
C HIS A 195 1.86 2.03 1.49
N LEU A 196 0.71 1.73 2.10
CA LEU A 196 0.63 1.05 3.39
C LEU A 196 0.82 -0.46 3.17
N CYS A 197 1.84 -1.04 3.79
CA CYS A 197 2.09 -2.47 3.75
C CYS A 197 2.05 -3.05 5.17
N PHE A 198 0.98 -3.77 5.47
CA PHE A 198 0.76 -4.36 6.78
C PHE A 198 1.45 -5.73 6.85
N MET A 199 2.18 -5.98 7.92
CA MET A 199 2.95 -7.21 8.15
C MET A 199 2.51 -7.88 9.45
N GLY A 200 2.03 -9.12 9.34
CA GLY A 200 1.76 -10.01 10.47
C GLY A 200 2.96 -10.91 10.79
N SER A 201 2.72 -11.95 11.58
CA SER A 201 3.68 -13.01 11.86
C SER A 201 4.03 -13.83 10.61
N GLY A 202 3.05 -14.05 9.72
CA GLY A 202 3.16 -15.02 8.63
C GLY A 202 2.56 -16.39 8.97
N ARG A 203 1.92 -16.52 10.14
CA ARG A 203 1.20 -17.72 10.57
C ARG A 203 -0.28 -17.39 10.72
N GLU A 204 -1.12 -18.16 10.06
CA GLU A 204 -2.57 -17.92 10.03
C GLU A 204 -3.19 -17.95 11.44
N GLU A 205 -2.67 -18.79 12.33
CA GLU A 205 -3.18 -18.91 13.71
C GLU A 205 -2.86 -17.68 14.57
N GLU A 206 -1.80 -16.94 14.24
CA GLU A 206 -1.36 -15.74 14.98
C GLU A 206 -1.89 -14.45 14.33
N ASP A 207 -2.20 -14.48 13.03
CA ASP A 207 -2.62 -13.31 12.25
C ASP A 207 -4.15 -13.13 12.19
N MET A 208 -4.89 -13.72 13.15
CA MET A 208 -6.36 -13.73 13.18
C MET A 208 -6.99 -12.33 13.06
N TYR A 209 -6.38 -11.31 13.66
CA TYR A 209 -6.90 -9.94 13.66
C TYR A 209 -6.36 -9.08 12.51
N MET A 210 -5.43 -9.61 11.72
CA MET A 210 -4.84 -8.88 10.61
C MET A 210 -5.88 -8.48 9.56
N ASN A 211 -6.79 -9.39 9.24
CA ASN A 211 -7.90 -9.11 8.32
C ASN A 211 -8.84 -8.02 8.85
N MET A 212 -9.03 -7.92 10.17
CA MET A 212 -9.81 -6.86 10.78
C MET A 212 -9.09 -5.50 10.68
N VAL A 213 -7.78 -5.47 10.92
CA VAL A 213 -6.95 -4.26 10.73
C VAL A 213 -7.05 -3.81 9.27
N LEU A 214 -6.83 -4.71 8.30
CA LEU A 214 -6.97 -4.38 6.87
C LEU A 214 -8.37 -3.85 6.54
N ALA A 215 -9.41 -4.52 7.03
CA ALA A 215 -10.80 -4.08 6.82
C ALA A 215 -11.06 -2.67 7.39
N HIS A 216 -10.45 -2.30 8.53
CA HIS A 216 -10.57 -0.95 9.09
C HIS A 216 -10.07 0.14 8.13
N PHE A 217 -8.92 -0.08 7.49
CA PHE A 217 -8.35 0.87 6.54
C PHE A 217 -9.14 0.88 5.22
N LEU A 218 -9.57 -0.29 4.74
CA LEU A 218 -10.38 -0.40 3.51
C LEU A 218 -11.76 0.26 3.67
N GLN A 219 -12.42 0.11 4.82
CA GLN A 219 -13.71 0.77 5.11
C GLN A 219 -13.60 2.30 5.05
N LYS A 220 -12.42 2.85 5.37
CA LYS A 220 -12.11 4.28 5.31
C LYS A 220 -11.60 4.72 3.92
N ASN A 221 -11.80 3.90 2.90
CA ASN A 221 -11.38 4.14 1.52
C ASN A 221 -9.89 4.50 1.41
N LYS A 222 -9.03 3.94 2.27
CA LYS A 222 -7.59 4.18 2.17
C LYS A 222 -7.04 3.47 0.95
N GLU A 223 -6.47 4.26 0.04
CA GLU A 223 -5.78 3.77 -1.14
C GLU A 223 -4.46 3.09 -0.76
N TYR A 224 -3.95 2.25 -1.67
CA TYR A 224 -2.65 1.61 -1.54
C TYR A 224 -2.44 0.75 -0.28
N VAL A 225 -3.51 0.13 0.21
CA VAL A 225 -3.45 -0.88 1.29
C VAL A 225 -3.02 -2.22 0.71
N SER A 226 -1.98 -2.81 1.32
CA SER A 226 -1.41 -4.11 0.94
C SER A 226 -0.98 -4.93 2.16
N ILE A 227 -0.76 -6.23 1.97
CA ILE A 227 -0.24 -7.14 3.00
C ILE A 227 1.12 -7.72 2.59
N ALA A 228 2.06 -7.85 3.53
CA ALA A 228 3.33 -8.51 3.28
C ALA A 228 3.14 -10.03 3.16
N LYS A 229 3.41 -10.61 1.98
CA LYS A 229 3.26 -12.04 1.70
C LYS A 229 4.17 -12.86 2.63
N GLY A 230 3.57 -13.73 3.44
CA GLY A 230 4.26 -14.58 4.41
C GLY A 230 4.78 -13.85 5.67
N GLY A 231 4.42 -12.58 5.86
CA GLY A 231 4.68 -11.82 7.08
C GLY A 231 6.14 -11.72 7.50
N PHE A 232 6.36 -11.51 8.81
CA PHE A 232 7.69 -11.40 9.39
C PHE A 232 8.51 -12.70 9.26
N MET A 233 7.85 -13.87 9.26
CA MET A 233 8.50 -15.16 9.04
C MET A 233 9.16 -15.23 7.66
N ALA A 234 8.46 -14.82 6.60
CA ALA A 234 9.03 -14.77 5.25
C ALA A 234 10.16 -13.73 5.15
N LEU A 235 10.04 -12.60 5.87
CA LEU A 235 11.13 -11.63 5.95
C LEU A 235 12.40 -12.24 6.56
N GLN A 236 12.27 -12.95 7.69
CA GLN A 236 13.40 -13.62 8.34
C GLN A 236 14.04 -14.67 7.42
N GLN A 237 13.22 -15.50 6.76
CA GLN A 237 13.70 -16.51 5.83
C GLN A 237 14.44 -15.86 4.65
N HIS A 238 13.86 -14.83 4.05
CA HIS A 238 14.46 -14.11 2.93
C HIS A 238 15.81 -13.49 3.32
N LEU A 239 15.90 -12.88 4.50
CA LEU A 239 17.16 -12.34 5.02
C LEU A 239 18.19 -13.44 5.33
N ALA A 240 17.76 -14.62 5.78
CA ALA A 240 18.66 -15.75 6.00
C ALA A 240 19.23 -16.28 4.67
N ASP A 241 18.39 -16.42 3.64
CA ASP A 241 18.79 -16.94 2.33
C ASP A 241 19.81 -16.03 1.64
N ILE A 242 19.61 -14.71 1.68
CA ILE A 242 20.56 -13.75 1.08
C ILE A 242 21.87 -13.63 1.87
N ASN A 243 21.86 -13.90 3.19
CA ASN A 243 23.08 -13.93 4.02
C ASN A 243 23.98 -15.14 3.69
N VAL A 244 23.46 -16.18 3.03
CA VAL A 244 24.25 -17.34 2.60
C VAL A 244 25.10 -17.03 1.35
N GLU A 245 24.76 -15.97 0.59
CA GLU A 245 25.39 -15.65 -0.72
C GLU A 245 26.16 -14.30 -0.79
N GLY A 246 26.24 -13.49 0.29
CA GLY A 246 26.79 -12.10 0.25
C GLY A 246 27.73 -11.69 1.42
N PRO A 247 28.50 -10.58 1.28
CA PRO A 247 29.74 -10.30 2.05
C PRO A 247 29.51 -9.79 3.48
N GLU A 248 30.60 -9.79 4.27
CA GLU A 248 30.75 -9.66 5.74
C GLU A 248 30.00 -8.53 6.49
N ASN A 249 29.23 -7.65 5.82
CA ASN A 249 28.36 -6.67 6.46
C ASN A 249 26.91 -7.17 6.43
N GLY A 250 26.57 -8.08 7.35
CA GLY A 250 25.25 -8.71 7.41
C GLY A 250 24.06 -7.74 7.47
N TYR A 251 22.88 -8.25 7.11
CA TYR A 251 21.60 -7.53 7.11
C TYR A 251 21.07 -7.17 8.52
N GLY A 252 21.91 -7.22 9.55
CA GLY A 252 21.54 -6.93 10.94
C GLY A 252 21.07 -5.48 11.18
N HIS A 253 21.25 -4.57 10.23
CA HIS A 253 20.69 -3.21 10.31
C HIS A 253 19.19 -3.13 9.95
N TRP A 254 18.66 -4.13 9.25
CA TRP A 254 17.23 -4.20 8.90
C TRP A 254 16.38 -4.68 10.07
N ILE A 255 16.94 -5.49 10.98
CA ILE A 255 16.21 -6.01 12.14
C ILE A 255 16.61 -5.26 13.40
N ALA A 256 15.65 -4.61 14.03
CA ALA A 256 15.81 -4.00 15.35
C ALA A 256 15.22 -4.91 16.44
N SER A 257 15.81 -4.88 17.63
CA SER A 257 15.29 -5.56 18.83
C SER A 257 15.44 -4.63 20.03
N THR A 258 14.38 -4.51 20.83
CA THR A 258 14.37 -3.71 22.06
C THR A 258 14.68 -4.57 23.29
N SER A 259 14.69 -5.89 23.11
CA SER A 259 15.10 -6.86 24.11
C SER A 259 16.62 -6.77 24.29
N GLY A 260 17.05 -6.05 25.32
CA GLY A 260 18.47 -5.81 25.58
C GLY A 260 19.26 -7.09 25.77
N SER A 261 19.85 -7.62 24.70
CA SER A 261 21.02 -8.49 24.75
C SER A 261 21.67 -8.58 23.38
N ARG A 262 22.98 -8.38 23.38
CA ARG A 262 23.87 -8.77 22.29
C ARG A 262 23.80 -10.29 22.19
N SER A 263 22.90 -10.83 21.38
CA SER A 263 23.06 -12.19 20.85
C SER A 263 23.41 -12.04 19.37
N SER A 264 24.71 -11.92 19.14
CA SER A 264 25.30 -12.38 17.88
C SER A 264 24.71 -13.76 17.58
N ILE A 265 23.88 -13.83 16.54
CA ILE A 265 23.41 -15.07 15.95
C ILE A 265 24.66 -15.72 15.36
N ASN A 266 25.30 -16.58 16.14
CA ASN A 266 26.18 -17.60 15.63
C ASN A 266 25.75 -18.93 16.26
N SER A 267 25.50 -19.87 15.36
CA SER A 267 25.08 -21.23 15.59
C SER A 267 25.92 -21.93 16.65
N SER A 268 25.22 -22.61 17.57
CA SER A 268 25.77 -23.61 18.46
C SER A 268 26.30 -24.79 17.63
N VAL A 269 27.62 -24.87 17.50
CA VAL A 269 28.32 -26.12 17.17
C VAL A 269 29.37 -26.31 18.25
N ASP A 270 29.20 -27.38 19.02
CA ASP A 270 30.08 -27.80 20.10
C ASP A 270 31.53 -27.96 19.64
N GLY A 271 32.47 -27.47 20.45
CA GLY A 271 33.90 -27.63 20.23
C GLY A 271 34.72 -27.10 21.40
N ASP A 272 35.04 -27.99 22.35
CA ASP A 272 35.96 -27.78 23.47
C ASP A 272 37.36 -27.32 23.00
N SER A 273 37.89 -26.23 23.60
CA SER A 273 39.23 -26.15 24.24
C SER A 273 39.73 -24.70 24.45
N PRO A 274 40.69 -24.46 25.39
CA PRO A 274 40.72 -23.22 26.17
C PRO A 274 41.89 -22.26 25.88
N ASN A 275 41.70 -21.05 26.43
CA ASN A 275 42.69 -20.08 26.92
C ASN A 275 43.42 -19.15 25.92
N GLY A 276 43.33 -17.84 26.18
CA GLY A 276 44.13 -16.82 25.49
C GLY A 276 43.71 -15.38 25.80
N SER A 277 44.26 -14.83 26.89
CA SER A 277 44.18 -13.42 27.28
C SER A 277 44.82 -12.48 26.24
N SER A 278 44.17 -11.35 25.92
CA SER A 278 44.86 -10.13 25.44
C SER A 278 43.89 -8.95 25.24
N ASP A 279 44.03 -7.96 26.11
CA ASP A 279 44.01 -6.50 25.85
C ASP A 279 42.93 -5.86 24.96
N GLY A 280 41.97 -5.23 25.64
CA GLY A 280 41.06 -4.26 25.07
C GLY A 280 41.61 -2.83 25.12
N LYS A 281 41.72 -2.20 23.95
CA LYS A 281 41.65 -0.74 23.76
C LYS A 281 41.02 -0.44 22.41
N GLY A 282 39.76 0.00 22.42
CA GLY A 282 39.02 0.38 21.22
C GLY A 282 37.86 1.31 21.58
N VAL A 283 37.97 2.54 21.09
CA VAL A 283 37.18 3.74 21.38
C VAL A 283 35.67 3.51 21.21
N LYS A 284 34.89 3.79 22.27
CA LYS A 284 33.41 3.80 22.20
C LYS A 284 32.94 5.12 21.58
N SER A 285 32.45 5.03 20.35
CA SER A 285 31.75 6.11 19.66
C SER A 285 30.34 6.29 20.26
N LEU A 286 30.05 7.53 20.65
CA LEU A 286 28.77 7.99 21.20
C LEU A 286 27.78 8.18 20.05
N VAL A 287 26.67 7.42 20.04
CA VAL A 287 25.53 7.70 19.17
C VAL A 287 24.23 7.78 19.96
N ASN A 288 23.71 9.00 19.93
CA ASN A 288 22.38 9.56 20.17
C ASN A 288 21.25 8.62 20.61
N LYS A 289 20.81 8.85 21.85
CA LYS A 289 19.47 8.54 22.34
C LYS A 289 18.52 9.64 21.91
N MET A 290 17.43 9.29 21.24
CA MET A 290 16.20 10.09 21.27
C MET A 290 15.02 9.12 21.41
N THR A 291 14.67 8.84 22.66
CA THR A 291 13.40 8.21 23.05
C THR A 291 12.62 9.30 23.75
N VAL A 292 11.57 9.81 23.13
CA VAL A 292 10.65 10.74 23.79
C VAL A 292 9.46 9.92 24.30
N ALA A 293 9.57 9.53 25.57
CA ALA A 293 8.44 9.10 26.37
C ALA A 293 7.77 10.35 26.95
N LEU A 294 6.54 10.67 26.51
CA LEU A 294 5.73 11.74 27.10
C LEU A 294 4.65 11.15 28.00
N LYS A 295 4.97 11.08 29.30
CA LYS A 295 3.98 11.16 30.39
C LYS A 295 4.10 12.55 31.00
N THR A 296 3.10 13.42 30.82
CA THR A 296 2.84 14.49 31.80
C THR A 296 1.36 14.90 31.83
N LYS A 297 0.92 15.09 33.07
CA LYS A 297 -0.39 15.52 33.56
C LYS A 297 -0.79 16.92 33.05
N SER A 298 -2.10 17.14 33.05
CA SER A 298 -2.85 18.37 32.74
C SER A 298 -2.18 19.71 33.08
N VAL A 299 -2.29 20.67 32.14
CA VAL A 299 -2.51 22.09 32.44
C VAL A 299 -3.47 22.67 31.40
N ASN A 300 -4.47 23.39 31.90
CA ASN A 300 -5.60 24.00 31.21
C ASN A 300 -5.20 25.43 30.79
N VAL A 301 -5.22 25.78 29.49
CA VAL A 301 -5.19 27.21 29.05
C VAL A 301 -6.05 27.38 27.79
N LYS A 302 -7.07 28.23 27.94
CA LYS A 302 -8.03 28.72 26.95
C LYS A 302 -7.45 29.84 26.05
N GLU A 303 -8.02 29.91 24.85
CA GLU A 303 -8.35 31.11 24.03
C GLU A 303 -7.26 32.09 23.56
N LYS A 304 -7.11 32.19 22.22
CA LYS A 304 -7.37 33.40 21.38
C LYS A 304 -6.94 33.11 19.92
N VAL A 305 -7.88 33.00 18.98
CA VAL A 305 -8.36 34.05 18.04
C VAL A 305 -7.26 34.62 17.15
N ILE A 306 -7.30 34.32 15.85
CA ILE A 306 -7.22 35.32 14.76
C ILE A 306 -8.14 34.86 13.62
N SER A 307 -9.19 35.65 13.38
CA SER A 307 -10.06 35.65 12.21
C SER A 307 -9.48 36.58 11.13
N PHE A 308 -9.60 36.21 9.85
CA PHE A 308 -9.48 37.16 8.74
C PHE A 308 -10.44 36.81 7.59
N ILE A 309 -11.63 37.43 7.67
CA ILE A 309 -12.38 38.19 6.66
C ILE A 309 -12.46 37.64 5.22
N GLU A 310 -13.64 37.08 4.93
CA GLU A 310 -14.56 37.32 3.80
C GLU A 310 -14.14 38.31 2.69
N ASN A 311 -14.35 37.91 1.42
CA ASN A 311 -15.22 38.73 0.57
C ASN A 311 -15.93 37.93 -0.53
N THR A 312 -17.12 38.43 -0.84
CA THR A 312 -18.24 37.85 -1.58
C THR A 312 -18.15 38.04 -3.10
N SER A 313 -18.72 37.09 -3.85
CA SER A 313 -19.48 37.37 -5.09
C SER A 313 -20.23 36.12 -5.58
N THR A 314 -21.56 36.14 -5.48
CA THR A 314 -22.46 35.34 -6.33
C THR A 314 -22.35 35.83 -7.79
N PRO A 315 -22.64 35.00 -8.82
CA PRO A 315 -24.02 35.01 -9.33
C PRO A 315 -24.52 33.76 -10.12
N VAL A 316 -25.85 33.64 -10.14
CA VAL A 316 -26.82 33.05 -11.11
C VAL A 316 -26.93 31.53 -11.34
N ASP A 317 -28.14 31.06 -11.04
CA ASP A 317 -28.81 29.83 -11.48
C ASP A 317 -28.72 29.57 -13.00
N ARG A 318 -28.45 28.30 -13.36
CA ARG A 318 -28.68 27.78 -14.71
C ARG A 318 -29.40 26.43 -14.63
N HIS A 319 -30.65 26.41 -15.10
CA HIS A 319 -31.47 25.22 -15.28
C HIS A 319 -30.84 24.27 -16.33
N VAL A 320 -30.76 22.97 -16.00
CA VAL A 320 -30.34 21.90 -16.93
C VAL A 320 -31.51 21.54 -17.85
N SER A 321 -31.26 21.48 -19.16
CA SER A 321 -32.23 21.06 -20.19
C SER A 321 -32.02 19.59 -20.54
N SER A 322 -33.10 18.88 -20.91
CA SER A 322 -33.17 17.43 -21.15
C SER A 322 -32.48 16.95 -22.45
N SER A 323 -31.38 17.57 -22.87
CA SER A 323 -30.64 17.20 -24.10
C SER A 323 -29.12 17.09 -23.94
N ASP A 324 -28.60 17.11 -22.71
CA ASP A 324 -27.19 16.85 -22.45
C ASP A 324 -26.86 15.35 -22.64
N ARG A 325 -25.96 15.07 -23.57
CA ARG A 325 -25.39 13.72 -23.81
C ARG A 325 -24.57 13.31 -22.58
N VAL A 326 -24.85 12.12 -22.06
CA VAL A 326 -24.20 11.56 -20.88
C VAL A 326 -22.81 11.03 -21.25
N GLY A 327 -21.77 11.76 -20.86
CA GLY A 327 -20.36 11.41 -21.05
C GLY A 327 -19.50 12.65 -21.24
N LYS A 328 -18.53 12.90 -20.36
CA LYS A 328 -17.60 14.03 -20.51
C LYS A 328 -16.52 13.65 -21.53
N PRO A 329 -16.30 14.45 -22.59
CA PRO A 329 -15.15 14.26 -23.48
C PRO A 329 -13.83 14.58 -22.74
N TYR A 330 -12.76 13.84 -23.04
CA TYR A 330 -11.44 13.87 -22.38
C TYR A 330 -10.63 15.16 -22.56
N ARG A 331 -11.24 16.29 -22.95
CA ARG A 331 -10.52 17.51 -23.30
C ARG A 331 -10.49 18.55 -22.17
N GLY A 332 -9.29 18.95 -21.75
CA GLY A 332 -9.07 20.21 -21.03
C GLY A 332 -9.24 20.18 -19.51
N VAL A 333 -9.16 19.00 -18.88
CA VAL A 333 -9.12 18.89 -17.42
C VAL A 333 -7.73 19.35 -16.96
N LYS A 334 -7.67 20.44 -16.16
CA LYS A 334 -6.48 20.76 -15.35
C LYS A 334 -6.07 19.53 -14.53
N PRO A 335 -4.84 19.39 -14.03
CA PRO A 335 -4.52 18.30 -13.10
C PRO A 335 -5.41 18.44 -11.86
N VAL A 336 -6.53 17.71 -11.81
CA VAL A 336 -7.46 17.65 -10.68
C VAL A 336 -7.01 16.48 -9.81
N PHE A 337 -5.81 16.59 -9.25
CA PHE A 337 -5.37 15.71 -8.16
C PHE A 337 -4.76 16.56 -7.06
N SER A 338 -5.65 17.38 -6.49
CA SER A 338 -5.64 17.77 -5.08
C SER A 338 -7.08 17.63 -4.60
N ILE A 339 -7.60 16.40 -4.65
CA ILE A 339 -8.89 16.04 -4.06
C ILE A 339 -8.55 15.15 -2.87
N GLY A 340 -8.71 15.67 -1.65
CA GLY A 340 -8.57 14.87 -0.43
C GLY A 340 -8.10 15.57 0.84
N ASP A 341 -7.82 16.88 0.84
CA ASP A 341 -7.32 17.59 2.04
C ASP A 341 -8.42 18.22 2.92
N GLU A 342 -9.67 17.73 2.84
CA GLU A 342 -10.73 18.11 3.78
C GLU A 342 -11.46 16.87 4.29
N GLU A 343 -10.87 16.19 5.28
CA GLU A 343 -11.67 15.46 6.27
C GLU A 343 -11.25 15.91 7.67
N GLU A 344 -12.06 16.80 8.22
CA GLU A 344 -12.14 17.08 9.64
C GLU A 344 -12.57 15.78 10.34
N TYR A 345 -11.74 15.29 11.26
CA TYR A 345 -12.01 14.07 12.02
C TYR A 345 -13.26 14.26 12.89
N ASP A 346 -14.43 13.87 12.39
CA ASP A 346 -15.63 13.84 13.21
C ASP A 346 -15.54 12.63 14.15
N THR A 347 -15.22 12.90 15.41
CA THR A 347 -15.30 11.91 16.49
C THR A 347 -16.76 11.70 16.84
N GLY A 348 -17.45 10.88 16.04
CA GLY A 348 -18.77 10.37 16.38
C GLY A 348 -18.73 9.62 17.70
N THR A 349 -19.40 10.18 18.70
CA THR A 349 -19.76 9.51 19.96
C THR A 349 -20.58 8.26 19.64
N VAL A 350 -20.11 7.12 20.15
CA VAL A 350 -20.88 5.86 20.15
C VAL A 350 -21.81 5.88 21.36
N GLU A 351 -23.12 5.88 21.13
CA GLU A 351 -24.09 5.32 22.09
C GLU A 351 -24.25 3.82 21.87
#